data_AF-A0A944CZD0-F1
#
_entry.id   AF-A0A944CZD0-F1
#
_cell.length_a   1.000
_cell.length_b   1.000
_cell.length_c   1.000
_cell.angle_alpha   90.00
_cell.angle_beta   90.00
_cell.angle_gamma   90.00
#
_symmetry.space_group_name_H-M   'P 1'
#
loop_
_entity.id
_entity.type
_entity.pdbx_description
1 polymer ?
#
loop_
_entity_poly.entity_id
_entity_poly.type
_entity_poly.pdbx_seq_one_letter_code
_entity_poly.pdbx_strand_id
1 'polypeptide(L)'
;MQFSFISEAHAASPLLDQSSSYGASDIIGTAVALVVLVAGLASVIFIIWGGLMLILSGGKDDKVKPAINSIRYAVIGIIVIIIAIFVAPKMISFLGFGDYPFLSPESIFHTIQDLIAKLFGGTSSTLAPSSSGSDFSNSGL
;
A
#
# COMPACT_ATOMS: atom_id res chain seq x y z
N MET A 1 -20.56 27.18 25.54
CA MET A 1 -20.05 25.87 25.98
C MET A 1 -20.39 24.85 24.90
N GLN A 2 -19.48 24.59 23.97
CA GLN A 2 -19.60 23.48 23.03
C GLN A 2 -18.58 22.44 23.46
N PHE A 3 -19.09 21.32 23.97
CA PHE A 3 -18.34 20.28 24.62
C PHE A 3 -17.49 19.50 23.61
N SER A 4 -16.19 19.39 23.89
CA SER A 4 -15.29 18.40 23.30
C SER A 4 -15.49 17.06 24.01
N PHE A 5 -16.38 16.22 23.48
CA PHE A 5 -16.50 14.82 23.89
C PHE A 5 -15.69 13.96 22.93
N ILE A 6 -14.52 13.56 23.42
CA ILE A 6 -13.78 12.35 23.05
C ILE A 6 -14.64 11.31 22.32
N SER A 7 -14.25 11.00 21.09
CA SER A 7 -14.44 9.69 20.51
C SER A 7 -13.34 9.46 19.49
N GLU A 8 -12.16 9.11 19.99
CA GLU A 8 -11.31 8.09 19.33
C GLU A 8 -12.10 6.79 19.29
N ALA A 9 -13.16 6.74 18.50
CA ALA A 9 -13.72 5.50 18.03
C ALA A 9 -12.89 5.10 16.82
N HIS A 10 -11.91 4.25 17.08
CA HIS A 10 -11.23 3.33 16.17
C HIS A 10 -12.21 2.40 15.42
N ALA A 11 -13.33 2.91 14.91
CA ALA A 11 -14.43 2.15 14.34
C ALA A 11 -14.67 2.58 12.90
N ALA A 12 -13.68 2.30 12.06
CA ALA A 12 -13.89 1.75 10.73
C ALA A 12 -12.49 1.54 10.14
N SER A 13 -11.96 0.32 10.28
CA SER A 13 -11.10 -0.19 9.23
C SER A 13 -11.77 0.16 7.89
N PRO A 14 -11.09 0.88 6.97
CA PRO A 14 -11.66 1.29 5.71
C PRO A 14 -11.84 0.04 4.86
N LEU A 15 -12.93 -0.69 5.10
CA LEU A 15 -13.28 -1.86 4.31
C LEU A 15 -14.11 -1.48 3.08
N LEU A 16 -14.39 -0.20 2.85
CA LEU A 16 -15.27 0.27 1.77
C LEU A 16 -15.06 1.78 1.46
N ASP A 17 -13.82 2.20 1.19
CA ASP A 17 -13.64 3.44 0.41
C ASP A 17 -13.92 3.14 -1.08
N GLN A 18 -15.21 3.23 -1.42
CA GLN A 18 -15.79 3.03 -2.75
C GLN A 18 -15.42 4.13 -3.77
N SER A 19 -14.41 4.96 -3.48
CA SER A 19 -13.90 5.98 -4.41
C SER A 19 -12.45 5.74 -4.84
N SER A 20 -11.75 4.82 -4.19
CA SER A 20 -10.47 4.33 -4.67
C SER A 20 -10.74 3.30 -5.76
N SER A 21 -10.28 3.59 -6.99
CA SER A 21 -10.05 2.56 -7.99
C SER A 21 -9.47 1.35 -7.25
N TYR A 22 -10.15 0.19 -7.28
CA TYR A 22 -9.61 -1.07 -6.80
C TYR A 22 -8.41 -1.41 -7.71
N GLY A 23 -7.32 -0.65 -7.56
CA GLY A 23 -6.06 -0.93 -8.18
C GLY A 23 -5.69 -2.34 -7.78
N ALA A 24 -5.09 -3.09 -8.69
CA ALA A 24 -4.67 -4.46 -8.44
C ALA A 24 -3.95 -4.58 -7.07
N SER A 25 -3.21 -3.54 -6.67
CA SER A 25 -2.55 -3.44 -5.37
C SER A 25 -3.47 -3.60 -4.14
N ASP A 26 -4.68 -3.07 -4.15
CA ASP A 26 -5.54 -3.03 -2.95
C ASP A 26 -6.29 -4.35 -2.73
N ILE A 27 -6.77 -4.95 -3.82
CA ILE A 27 -7.33 -6.31 -3.83
C ILE A 27 -6.27 -7.32 -3.38
N ILE A 28 -5.04 -7.15 -3.86
CA ILE A 28 -3.95 -8.07 -3.57
C ILE A 28 -3.42 -7.88 -2.15
N GLY A 29 -3.32 -6.64 -1.66
CA GLY A 29 -3.01 -6.36 -0.27
C GLY A 29 -4.02 -7.01 0.68
N THR A 30 -5.32 -6.87 0.37
CA THR A 30 -6.40 -7.53 1.11
C THR A 30 -6.30 -9.04 1.06
N ALA A 31 -6.01 -9.62 -0.12
CA ALA A 31 -5.87 -11.06 -0.28
C ALA A 31 -4.67 -11.62 0.52
N VAL A 32 -3.51 -10.96 0.46
CA VAL A 32 -2.32 -11.35 1.23
C VAL A 32 -2.59 -11.27 2.72
N ALA A 33 -3.24 -10.20 3.19
CA ALA A 33 -3.62 -10.06 4.60
C ALA A 33 -4.53 -11.19 5.07
N LEU A 34 -5.53 -11.57 4.25
CA LEU A 34 -6.43 -12.68 4.56
C LEU A 34 -5.70 -14.01 4.64
N VAL A 35 -4.82 -14.29 3.67
CA VAL A 35 -4.01 -15.53 3.64
C VAL A 35 -3.08 -15.61 4.85
N VAL A 36 -2.40 -14.52 5.20
CA VAL A 36 -1.49 -14.46 6.36
C VAL A 36 -2.28 -14.68 7.66
N LEU A 37 -3.48 -14.11 7.78
CA LEU A 37 -4.34 -14.30 8.95
C LEU A 37 -4.75 -15.76 9.11
N VAL A 38 -5.23 -16.41 8.03
CA VAL A 38 -5.64 -17.81 8.06
C VAL A 38 -4.44 -18.73 8.31
N ALA A 39 -3.30 -18.48 7.67
CA ALA A 39 -2.08 -19.24 7.86
C ALA A 39 -1.53 -19.11 9.28
N GLY A 40 -1.56 -17.89 9.85
CA GLY A 40 -1.16 -17.64 11.24
C GLY A 40 -2.03 -18.42 12.22
N LEU A 41 -3.36 -18.37 12.06
CA LEU A 41 -4.28 -19.12 12.91
C LEU A 41 -4.08 -20.64 12.78
N ALA A 42 -3.93 -21.14 11.56
CA ALA A 42 -3.67 -22.56 11.31
C ALA A 42 -2.34 -23.03 11.95
N SER A 43 -1.30 -22.19 11.91
CA SER A 43 -0.01 -22.50 12.53
C SER A 43 -0.13 -22.69 14.05
N VAL A 44 -0.85 -21.79 14.74
CA VAL A 44 -1.08 -21.90 16.19
C VAL A 44 -1.80 -23.21 16.53
N ILE A 45 -2.81 -23.60 15.74
CA ILE A 45 -3.54 -24.86 15.94
C ILE A 45 -2.60 -26.06 15.80
N PHE A 46 -1.72 -26.06 14.80
CA PHE A 46 -0.73 -27.13 14.59
C PHE A 46 0.30 -27.23 15.72
N ILE A 47 0.74 -26.11 16.30
CA ILE A 47 1.64 -26.09 17.47
C ILE A 47 0.97 -26.75 18.66
N ILE A 48 -0.29 -26.39 18.94
CA ILE A 48 -1.05 -26.97 20.05
C ILE A 48 -1.23 -28.48 19.85
N TRP A 49 -1.64 -28.89 18.64
CA TRP A 49 -1.85 -30.31 18.35
C TRP A 49 -0.55 -31.12 18.45
N GLY A 50 0.55 -30.61 17.89
CA GLY A 50 1.86 -31.25 17.98
C GLY A 50 2.40 -31.32 19.42
N GLY A 51 2.22 -30.24 20.20
CA GLY A 51 2.64 -30.18 21.60
C GLY A 51 1.86 -31.13 22.51
N LEU A 52 0.54 -31.20 22.34
CA LEU A 52 -0.29 -32.17 23.07
C LEU A 52 0.09 -33.61 22.72
N MET A 53 0.36 -33.89 21.45
CA MET A 53 0.80 -35.21 21.01
C MET A 53 2.17 -35.60 21.59
N LEU A 54 3.10 -34.62 21.76
CA LEU A 54 4.37 -34.87 22.46
C LEU A 54 4.17 -35.22 23.93
N ILE A 55 3.31 -34.48 24.64
CA ILE A 55 3.02 -34.75 26.05
C ILE A 55 2.37 -36.14 26.20
N LEU A 56 1.40 -36.46 25.35
CA LEU A 56 0.66 -37.72 25.42
C LEU A 56 1.50 -38.93 24.97
N SER A 57 2.56 -38.69 24.19
CA SER A 57 3.43 -39.73 23.68
C SER A 57 4.19 -40.51 24.76
N GLY A 58 4.36 -39.94 25.97
CA GLY A 58 4.95 -40.64 27.11
C GLY A 58 6.34 -41.24 26.86
N GLY A 59 7.13 -40.62 25.97
CA GLY A 59 8.51 -41.05 25.67
C GLY A 59 8.66 -42.26 24.74
N LYS A 60 7.57 -42.84 24.21
CA LYS A 60 7.62 -43.97 23.27
C LYS A 60 7.94 -43.46 21.87
N ASP A 61 9.07 -43.89 21.29
CA ASP A 61 9.57 -43.41 19.99
C ASP A 61 8.52 -43.47 18.86
N ASP A 62 7.65 -44.48 18.88
CA ASP A 62 6.57 -44.66 17.88
C ASP A 62 5.54 -43.53 17.88
N LYS A 63 5.39 -42.83 19.00
CA LYS A 63 4.44 -41.72 19.17
C LYS A 63 5.15 -40.38 19.23
N VAL A 64 6.43 -40.34 19.64
CA VAL A 64 7.23 -39.10 19.71
C VAL A 64 7.62 -38.64 18.31
N LYS A 65 8.11 -39.55 17.45
CA LYS A 65 8.54 -39.20 16.09
C LYS A 65 7.46 -38.48 15.27
N PRO A 66 6.20 -38.99 15.17
CA PRO A 66 5.16 -38.27 14.43
C PRO A 66 4.77 -36.94 15.08
N ALA A 67 4.81 -36.83 16.42
CA ALA A 67 4.54 -35.59 17.13
C ALA A 67 5.61 -34.51 16.84
N ILE A 68 6.89 -34.89 16.82
CA ILE A 68 7.99 -33.99 16.45
C ILE A 68 7.83 -33.52 15.00
N ASN A 69 7.48 -34.42 14.09
CA ASN A 69 7.25 -34.03 12.69
C ASN A 69 6.11 -33.01 12.57
N SER A 70 5.03 -33.18 13.33
CA SER A 70 3.93 -32.20 13.39
C SER A 70 4.42 -30.80 13.80
N ILE A 71 5.25 -30.72 14.85
CA ILE A 71 5.84 -29.45 15.31
C ILE A 71 6.79 -28.87 14.27
N ARG A 72 7.60 -29.70 13.60
CA ARG A 72 8.47 -29.23 12.51
C ARG A 72 7.66 -28.57 11.40
N TYR A 73 6.53 -29.16 11.00
CA TYR A 73 5.64 -28.55 10.01
C TYR A 73 5.06 -27.21 10.50
N ALA A 74 4.71 -27.11 11.78
CA ALA A 74 4.23 -25.87 12.37
C ALA A 74 5.29 -24.76 12.30
N VAL A 75 6.54 -25.08 12.61
CA VAL A 75 7.69 -24.15 12.53
C VAL A 75 7.96 -23.74 11.10
N ILE A 76 7.94 -24.68 10.15
CA ILE A 76 8.08 -24.37 8.72
C ILE A 76 6.98 -23.40 8.28
N GLY A 77 5.74 -23.60 8.72
CA GLY A 77 4.63 -22.68 8.45
C GLY A 77 4.90 -21.24 8.91
N ILE A 78 5.42 -21.05 10.12
CA ILE A 78 5.82 -19.72 10.60
C ILE A 78 6.90 -19.10 9.73
N ILE A 79 7.92 -19.88 9.38
CA ILE A 79 9.03 -19.39 8.53
C ILE A 79 8.48 -18.94 7.16
N VAL A 80 7.57 -19.70 6.57
CA VAL A 80 6.93 -19.34 5.29
C VAL A 80 6.15 -18.03 5.40
N ILE A 81 5.42 -17.80 6.50
CA ILE A 81 4.68 -16.55 6.73
C ILE A 81 5.63 -15.35 6.78
N ILE A 82 6.75 -15.48 7.50
CA ILE A 82 7.76 -14.42 7.60
C ILE A 82 8.31 -14.09 6.22
N ILE A 83 8.65 -15.09 5.41
CA ILE A 83 9.16 -14.90 4.05
C ILE A 83 8.09 -14.29 3.13
N ALA A 84 6.83 -14.74 3.25
CA ALA A 84 5.73 -14.28 2.42
C ALA A 84 5.48 -12.77 2.55
N ILE A 85 5.64 -12.20 3.76
CA ILE A 85 5.49 -10.76 4.01
C ILE A 85 6.49 -9.93 3.18
N PHE A 86 7.69 -10.47 2.94
CA PHE A 86 8.73 -9.80 2.14
C PHE A 86 8.62 -10.10 0.65
N VAL A 87 8.28 -11.33 0.30
CA VAL A 87 8.24 -11.78 -1.10
C VAL A 87 6.97 -11.31 -1.80
N ALA A 88 5.81 -11.32 -1.13
CA ALA A 88 4.55 -10.96 -1.77
C ALA A 88 4.56 -9.54 -2.38
N PRO A 89 4.96 -8.47 -1.67
CA PRO A 89 5.03 -7.13 -2.25
C PRO A 89 5.97 -7.06 -3.47
N LYS A 90 7.10 -7.77 -3.41
CA LYS A 90 8.09 -7.80 -4.49
C LYS A 90 7.55 -8.51 -5.73
N MET A 91 6.81 -9.60 -5.55
CA MET A 91 6.19 -10.34 -6.68
C MET A 91 5.12 -9.51 -7.38
N ILE A 92 4.41 -8.64 -6.66
CA ILE A 92 3.41 -7.74 -7.25
C ILE A 92 4.09 -6.69 -8.13
N SER A 93 5.19 -6.10 -7.67
CA SER A 93 5.96 -5.13 -8.47
C SER A 93 6.55 -5.72 -9.75
N PHE A 94 6.84 -7.03 -9.77
CA PHE A 94 7.38 -7.72 -10.95
C PHE A 94 6.31 -8.10 -11.98
N LEU A 95 5.01 -8.11 -11.62
CA LEU A 95 3.92 -8.53 -12.51
C LEU A 95 3.50 -7.43 -13.52
N GLY A 96 4.24 -6.32 -13.60
CA GLY A 96 4.03 -5.31 -14.62
C GLY A 96 2.91 -4.32 -14.35
N PHE A 97 2.42 -4.24 -13.11
CA PHE A 97 1.68 -3.06 -12.64
C PHE A 97 2.70 -2.01 -12.24
N GLY A 98 3.26 -1.36 -13.27
CA GLY A 98 4.25 -0.30 -13.11
C GLY A 98 3.81 0.73 -12.09
N ASP A 99 4.82 1.29 -11.41
CA ASP A 99 4.72 2.46 -10.57
C ASP A 99 3.67 3.42 -11.11
N TYR A 100 2.57 3.65 -10.39
CA TYR A 100 1.47 4.51 -10.83
C TYR A 100 2.01 5.87 -11.32
N PRO A 101 2.11 6.12 -12.65
CA PRO A 101 2.79 7.31 -13.17
C PRO A 101 1.94 8.57 -13.05
N PHE A 102 0.71 8.47 -12.58
CA PHE A 102 -0.15 9.61 -12.31
C PHE A 102 0.34 10.50 -11.15
N LEU A 103 1.33 10.02 -10.38
CA LEU A 103 2.00 10.78 -9.32
C LEU A 103 3.43 11.18 -9.70
N SER A 104 3.85 10.96 -10.95
CA SER A 104 5.14 11.49 -11.43
C SER A 104 5.09 13.01 -11.36
N PRO A 105 5.96 13.66 -10.56
CA PRO A 105 5.98 15.12 -10.43
C PRO A 105 6.08 15.84 -11.78
N GLU A 106 6.70 15.18 -12.76
CA GLU A 106 6.93 15.64 -14.12
C GLU A 106 5.60 15.94 -14.87
N SER A 107 4.61 15.05 -14.80
CA SER A 107 3.30 15.21 -15.48
C SER A 107 2.38 16.22 -14.78
N ILE A 108 2.56 16.41 -13.48
CA ILE A 108 1.81 17.39 -12.68
C ILE A 108 2.21 18.81 -13.08
N PHE A 109 3.51 19.06 -13.30
CA PHE A 109 3.98 20.38 -13.70
C PHE A 109 3.51 20.82 -15.09
N HIS A 110 3.40 19.90 -16.06
CA HIS A 110 2.89 20.24 -17.39
C HIS A 110 1.40 20.60 -17.37
N THR A 111 0.60 19.87 -16.59
CA THR A 111 -0.82 20.20 -16.40
C THR A 111 -0.99 21.55 -15.69
N ILE A 112 -0.15 21.84 -14.69
CA ILE A 112 -0.16 23.13 -13.98
C ILE A 112 0.26 24.28 -14.91
N GLN A 113 1.30 24.10 -15.72
CA GLN A 113 1.75 25.13 -16.66
C GLN A 113 0.68 25.42 -17.74
N ASP A 114 0.01 24.39 -18.27
CA ASP A 114 -1.06 24.56 -19.26
C ASP A 114 -2.32 25.21 -18.66
N LEU A 115 -2.68 24.84 -17.44
CA LEU A 115 -3.80 25.46 -16.72
C LEU A 115 -3.49 26.91 -16.33
N ILE A 116 -2.25 27.22 -15.94
CA ILE A 116 -1.81 28.59 -15.65
C ILE A 116 -1.79 29.44 -16.93
N ALA A 117 -1.27 28.92 -18.04
CA ALA A 117 -1.29 29.62 -19.32
C ALA A 117 -2.74 29.88 -19.81
N LYS A 118 -3.65 28.95 -19.59
CA LYS A 118 -5.06 29.09 -19.99
C LYS A 118 -5.88 29.95 -19.03
N LEU A 119 -5.51 30.00 -17.76
CA LEU A 119 -6.16 30.80 -16.72
C LEU A 119 -5.67 32.26 -16.70
N PHE A 120 -4.39 32.50 -16.98
CA PHE A 120 -3.78 33.83 -16.94
C PHE A 120 -3.43 34.40 -18.32
N GLY A 121 -3.37 33.57 -19.37
CA GLY A 121 -2.88 33.93 -20.72
C GLY A 121 -3.98 34.09 -21.77
N GLY A 122 -5.10 34.71 -21.41
CA GLY A 122 -6.12 35.15 -22.37
C GLY A 122 -5.62 36.14 -23.45
N THR A 123 -4.38 36.62 -23.42
CA THR A 123 -3.72 37.27 -24.57
C THR A 123 -2.20 37.23 -24.44
N SER A 124 -1.54 36.36 -25.19
CA SER A 124 -0.27 36.67 -25.88
C SER A 124 0.18 35.45 -26.69
N SER A 125 -0.54 35.19 -27.78
CA SER A 125 0.16 34.85 -29.01
C SER A 125 1.25 35.93 -29.21
N THR A 126 2.50 35.52 -29.35
CA THR A 126 3.71 36.36 -29.52
C THR A 126 4.41 36.81 -28.23
N LEU A 127 5.40 36.00 -27.82
CA LEU A 127 6.74 36.50 -27.46
C LEU A 127 7.79 35.64 -28.17
N ALA A 128 7.87 35.82 -29.49
CA ALA A 128 9.18 35.97 -30.10
C ALA A 128 9.84 37.22 -29.47
N PRO A 129 11.08 37.18 -29.00
CA PRO A 129 11.69 38.35 -28.36
C PRO A 129 12.10 39.38 -29.43
N SER A 130 11.31 40.45 -29.60
CA SER A 130 11.69 41.61 -30.42
C SER A 130 11.58 42.92 -29.63
N SER A 131 12.76 43.45 -29.33
CA SER A 131 13.16 44.87 -29.21
C SER A 131 12.33 45.85 -28.38
N SER A 132 12.98 46.32 -27.32
CA SER A 132 12.84 47.60 -26.62
C SER A 132 12.59 48.82 -27.52
N GLY A 133 11.51 49.55 -27.25
CA GLY A 133 11.23 50.90 -27.75
C GLY A 133 10.54 51.71 -26.65
N SER A 134 11.22 52.77 -26.21
CA SER A 134 10.84 53.68 -25.13
C SER A 134 10.02 54.86 -25.65
N ASP A 135 8.81 55.08 -25.14
CA ASP A 135 8.04 56.31 -25.39
C ASP A 135 7.76 57.06 -24.07
N PHE A 136 8.63 58.03 -23.79
CA PHE A 136 8.39 59.16 -22.89
C PHE A 136 8.12 60.40 -23.74
N SER A 137 6.87 60.86 -23.78
CA SER A 137 6.49 62.25 -24.13
C SER A 137 4.96 62.34 -24.12
N ASN A 138 4.31 63.39 -23.67
CA ASN A 138 4.67 64.63 -23.01
C ASN A 138 3.31 65.29 -22.73
N SER A 139 3.09 65.68 -21.48
CA SER A 139 1.93 66.45 -21.04
C SER A 139 2.01 67.90 -21.54
N GLY A 140 0.89 68.49 -21.97
CA GLY A 140 0.74 69.94 -21.91
C GLY A 140 -0.20 70.58 -22.94
N LEU A 141 -1.25 71.20 -22.39
CA LEU A 141 -2.18 72.19 -22.94
C LEU A 141 -3.33 71.67 -23.80
#